data_AF-A0A9D1DGE7-F1
#
_entry.id   AF-A0A9D1DGE7-F1
#
_cell.length_a   1.000
_cell.length_b   1.000
_cell.length_c   1.000
_cell.angle_alpha   90.00
_cell.angle_beta   90.00
_cell.angle_gamma   90.00
#
_symmetry.space_group_name_H-M   'P 1'
#
loop_
_entity.id
_entity.type
_entity.pdbx_description
1 polymer ?
#
loop_
_entity_poly.entity_id
_entity_poly.type
_entity_poly.pdbx_seq_one_letter_code
_entity_poly.pdbx_strand_id
1 'polypeptide(L)'
;MLRNCSGARRLTGSFVGLLLLVAAGFLFGEIMLFLIMLTSDDPGAWFCLGTAIALIMLLVTTVLFYGFSYTGEFSLALSMGCTRRRFVLRYAGKVLAHLTLGYLLVLGLYRLELVIGRAAFAAYPLEAEFGFLTDWPIVLAAVAGMLLLALFTGSMFGRFGRKAGLIVYIVWMFFCFVVPKIFTTEPGGEGVFDQAALATQSALLRMPPAGWYTLGAIAAISMAVTVVVLAQKQMVR
;
A
#
# COMPACT_ATOMS: atom_id res chain seq x y z
N MET A 1 -1.91 -0.56 -40.25
CA MET A 1 -3.26 -0.33 -39.68
C MET A 1 -3.36 -0.99 -38.30
N LEU A 2 -2.94 -0.31 -37.23
CA LEU A 2 -3.04 -0.79 -35.84
C LEU A 2 -4.19 -0.03 -35.18
N ARG A 3 -5.43 -0.42 -35.50
CA ARG A 3 -6.64 0.28 -35.06
C ARG A 3 -7.29 -0.51 -33.92
N ASN A 4 -7.32 0.11 -32.73
CA ASN A 4 -8.24 -0.20 -31.64
C ASN A 4 -8.25 -1.65 -31.10
N CYS A 5 -7.21 -2.03 -30.36
CA CYS A 5 -7.38 -3.10 -29.37
C CYS A 5 -8.22 -2.55 -28.19
N SER A 6 -9.48 -2.97 -28.11
CA SER A 6 -10.41 -2.65 -27.01
C SER A 6 -9.85 -2.99 -25.60
N GLY A 7 -8.87 -3.90 -25.53
CA GLY A 7 -8.15 -4.24 -24.30
C GLY A 7 -7.24 -3.12 -23.78
N ALA A 8 -6.64 -2.32 -24.67
CA ALA A 8 -5.76 -1.21 -24.26
C ALA A 8 -6.55 -0.16 -23.48
N ARG A 9 -7.76 0.21 -23.94
CA ARG A 9 -8.64 1.18 -23.26
C ARG A 9 -9.10 0.74 -21.86
N ARG A 10 -9.33 -0.56 -21.63
CA ARG A 10 -9.64 -1.10 -20.28
C ARG A 10 -8.43 -1.06 -19.35
N LEU A 11 -7.23 -1.35 -19.86
CA LEU A 11 -5.99 -1.31 -19.09
C LEU A 11 -5.56 0.13 -18.72
N THR A 12 -5.74 1.10 -19.62
CA THR A 12 -5.51 2.52 -19.28
C THR A 12 -6.59 3.05 -18.33
N GLY A 13 -7.84 2.61 -18.50
CA GLY A 13 -8.95 2.96 -17.61
C GLY A 13 -8.77 2.46 -16.18
N SER A 14 -8.24 1.24 -15.99
CA SER A 14 -7.93 0.74 -14.65
C SER A 14 -6.68 1.40 -14.06
N PHE A 15 -5.66 1.70 -14.86
CA PHE A 15 -4.45 2.39 -14.38
C PHE A 15 -4.75 3.82 -13.89
N VAL A 16 -5.41 4.63 -14.72
CA VAL A 16 -5.80 6.00 -14.37
C VAL A 16 -6.85 6.00 -13.27
N GLY A 17 -7.80 5.06 -13.31
CA GLY A 17 -8.81 4.91 -12.26
C GLY A 17 -8.20 4.67 -10.87
N LEU A 18 -7.14 3.85 -10.77
CA LEU A 18 -6.44 3.62 -9.51
C LEU A 18 -5.69 4.86 -9.02
N LEU A 19 -5.09 5.65 -9.91
CA LEU A 19 -4.47 6.94 -9.54
C LEU A 19 -5.51 7.97 -9.10
N LEU A 20 -6.67 8.02 -9.78
CA LEU A 20 -7.79 8.86 -9.37
C LEU A 20 -8.34 8.44 -8.00
N LEU A 21 -8.30 7.16 -7.68
CA LEU A 21 -8.70 6.67 -6.36
C LEU A 21 -7.73 7.16 -5.26
N VAL A 22 -6.42 7.23 -5.55
CA VAL A 22 -5.43 7.84 -4.65
C VAL A 22 -5.74 9.34 -4.44
N ALA A 23 -6.00 10.07 -5.53
CA ALA A 23 -6.37 11.49 -5.45
C ALA A 23 -7.71 11.72 -4.73
N ALA A 24 -8.69 10.83 -4.91
CA ALA A 24 -9.96 10.89 -4.20
C ALA A 24 -9.78 10.64 -2.70
N GLY A 25 -8.92 9.70 -2.32
CA GLY A 25 -8.54 9.48 -0.92
C GLY A 25 -7.91 10.70 -0.28
N PHE A 26 -7.03 11.39 -1.01
CA PHE A 26 -6.47 12.67 -0.58
C PHE A 26 -7.55 13.72 -0.33
N LEU A 27 -8.43 13.96 -1.31
CA LEU A 27 -9.52 14.93 -1.18
C LEU A 27 -10.44 14.61 0.00
N PHE A 28 -10.74 13.33 0.21
CA PHE A 28 -11.52 12.88 1.35
C PHE A 28 -10.82 13.21 2.68
N GLY A 29 -9.50 12.98 2.77
CA GLY A 29 -8.72 13.32 3.96
C GLY A 29 -8.65 14.81 4.24
N GLU A 30 -8.49 15.63 3.21
CA GLU A 30 -8.55 17.09 3.34
C GLU A 30 -9.90 17.56 3.88
N ILE A 31 -11.01 17.07 3.31
CA ILE A 31 -12.36 17.41 3.79
C ILE A 31 -12.54 17.03 5.27
N MET A 32 -12.04 15.85 5.66
CA MET A 32 -12.07 15.43 7.06
C MET A 32 -11.23 16.33 7.96
N LEU A 33 -10.02 16.73 7.54
CA LEU A 33 -9.17 17.66 8.28
C LEU A 33 -9.87 18.99 8.51
N PHE A 34 -10.46 19.58 7.47
CA PHE A 34 -11.23 20.81 7.59
C PHE A 34 -12.40 20.66 8.56
N LEU A 35 -13.13 19.54 8.49
CA LEU A 35 -14.26 19.28 9.38
C LEU A 35 -13.81 19.18 10.84
N ILE A 36 -12.71 18.47 11.11
CA ILE A 36 -12.13 18.34 12.47
C ILE A 36 -11.72 19.73 13.00
N MET A 37 -11.03 20.51 12.19
CA MET A 37 -10.57 21.86 12.55
C MET A 37 -11.70 22.86 12.77
N LEU A 38 -12.83 22.69 12.10
CA LEU A 38 -14.02 23.55 12.26
C LEU A 38 -14.90 23.14 13.44
N THR A 39 -14.85 21.88 13.86
CA THR A 39 -15.73 21.32 14.90
C THR A 39 -15.07 21.19 16.26
N SER A 40 -13.74 21.26 16.32
CA SER A 40 -12.97 21.13 17.56
C SER A 40 -12.74 22.50 18.18
N ASP A 41 -13.13 22.68 19.44
CA ASP A 41 -13.00 23.97 20.16
C ASP A 41 -11.53 24.36 20.43
N ASP A 42 -10.61 23.38 20.49
CA ASP A 42 -9.17 23.63 20.66
C ASP A 42 -8.33 22.53 19.97
N PRO A 43 -8.10 22.63 18.64
CA PRO A 43 -7.48 21.55 17.88
C PRO A 43 -5.97 21.37 18.16
N GLY A 44 -5.31 22.36 18.77
CA GLY A 44 -3.92 22.27 19.27
C GLY A 44 -2.83 22.22 18.18
N ALA A 45 -2.95 21.31 17.21
CA ALA A 45 -2.04 21.12 16.08
C ALA A 45 -2.80 20.57 14.86
N TRP A 46 -2.25 20.76 13.66
CA TRP A 46 -2.78 20.15 12.44
C TRP A 46 -1.87 19.06 11.90
N PHE A 47 -2.46 18.07 11.25
CA PHE A 47 -1.77 16.90 10.70
C PHE A 47 -2.09 16.75 9.20
N CYS A 48 -1.13 16.24 8.42
CA CYS A 48 -1.29 15.98 6.99
C CYS A 48 -2.16 14.74 6.72
N LEU A 49 -3.44 14.82 7.09
CA LEU A 49 -4.40 13.72 7.02
C LEU A 49 -4.71 13.31 5.57
N GLY A 50 -4.74 14.27 4.64
CA GLY A 50 -4.92 14.02 3.20
C GLY A 50 -3.84 13.11 2.64
N THR A 51 -2.57 13.45 2.90
CA THR A 51 -1.40 12.68 2.46
C THR A 51 -1.35 11.31 3.13
N ALA A 52 -1.71 11.23 4.42
CA ALA A 52 -1.78 9.95 5.13
C ALA A 52 -2.77 8.99 4.47
N ILE A 53 -3.98 9.47 4.17
CA ILE A 53 -4.99 8.65 3.47
C ILE A 53 -4.54 8.34 2.04
N ALA A 54 -3.91 9.27 1.33
CA ALA A 54 -3.38 9.03 -0.02
C ALA A 54 -2.33 7.90 -0.03
N LEU A 55 -1.44 7.85 0.96
CA LEU A 55 -0.47 6.77 1.14
C LEU A 55 -1.14 5.42 1.41
N ILE A 56 -2.16 5.40 2.26
CA ILE A 56 -2.97 4.19 2.51
C ILE A 56 -3.65 3.73 1.23
N MET A 57 -4.23 4.65 0.44
CA MET A 57 -4.86 4.33 -0.83
C MET A 57 -3.85 3.82 -1.86
N LEU A 58 -2.63 4.35 -1.88
CA LEU A 58 -1.55 3.84 -2.72
C LEU A 58 -1.17 2.41 -2.34
N LEU A 59 -1.09 2.11 -1.04
CA LEU A 59 -0.86 0.75 -0.53
C LEU A 59 -1.99 -0.19 -0.94
N VAL A 60 -3.25 0.20 -0.70
CA VAL A 60 -4.46 -0.58 -1.02
C VAL A 60 -4.54 -0.88 -2.51
N THR A 61 -4.40 0.14 -3.36
CA THR A 61 -4.45 -0.02 -4.82
C THR A 61 -3.32 -0.91 -5.32
N THR A 62 -2.09 -0.73 -4.84
CA THR A 62 -0.95 -1.51 -5.29
C THR A 62 -1.01 -2.96 -4.80
N VAL A 63 -1.30 -3.20 -3.52
CA VAL A 63 -1.23 -4.56 -2.95
C VAL A 63 -2.49 -5.36 -3.25
N LEU A 64 -3.67 -4.76 -3.03
CA LEU A 64 -4.94 -5.46 -3.19
C LEU A 64 -5.40 -5.43 -4.65
N PHE A 65 -5.57 -4.27 -5.28
CA PHE A 65 -6.15 -4.22 -6.62
C PHE A 65 -5.25 -4.85 -7.68
N TYR A 66 -3.95 -4.55 -7.70
CA TYR A 66 -3.02 -5.26 -8.58
C TYR A 66 -2.84 -6.72 -8.14
N GLY A 67 -2.71 -7.01 -6.85
CA GLY A 67 -2.66 -8.40 -6.36
C GLY A 67 -3.81 -9.27 -6.90
N PHE A 68 -5.05 -8.82 -6.75
CA PHE A 68 -6.23 -9.53 -7.27
C PHE A 68 -6.23 -9.65 -8.80
N SER A 69 -5.88 -8.55 -9.49
CA SER A 69 -5.87 -8.49 -10.96
C SER A 69 -4.82 -9.38 -11.61
N TYR A 70 -3.76 -9.75 -10.88
CA TYR A 70 -2.69 -10.63 -11.35
C TYR A 70 -3.24 -11.91 -11.98
N THR A 71 -4.22 -12.55 -11.34
CA THR A 71 -4.75 -13.86 -11.74
C THR A 71 -5.48 -13.81 -13.08
N GLY A 72 -6.37 -12.82 -13.26
CA GLY A 72 -7.10 -12.61 -14.50
C GLY A 72 -6.18 -12.21 -15.65
N GLU A 73 -5.23 -11.31 -15.41
CA GLU A 73 -4.25 -10.90 -16.43
C GLU A 73 -3.29 -12.05 -16.79
N PHE A 74 -2.95 -12.92 -15.85
CA PHE A 74 -2.10 -14.09 -16.09
C PHE A 74 -2.77 -15.11 -17.01
N SER A 75 -4.01 -15.51 -16.70
CA SER A 75 -4.76 -16.46 -17.55
C SER A 75 -4.97 -15.91 -18.96
N LEU A 76 -5.28 -14.62 -19.08
CA LEU A 76 -5.44 -13.95 -20.37
C LEU A 76 -4.12 -13.84 -21.15
N ALA A 77 -2.99 -13.59 -20.47
CA ALA A 77 -1.69 -13.55 -21.13
C ALA A 77 -1.25 -14.93 -21.65
N LEU A 78 -1.55 -15.99 -20.90
CA LEU A 78 -1.23 -17.36 -21.32
C LEU A 78 -2.09 -17.81 -22.49
N SER A 79 -3.39 -17.48 -22.52
CA SER A 79 -4.26 -17.81 -23.66
C SER A 79 -3.85 -17.07 -24.94
N MET A 80 -3.22 -15.90 -24.81
CA MET A 80 -2.59 -15.17 -25.92
C MET A 80 -1.17 -15.67 -26.29
N GLY A 81 -0.71 -16.79 -25.74
CA GLY A 81 0.57 -17.41 -26.09
C GLY A 81 1.81 -16.74 -25.46
N CYS A 82 1.65 -15.91 -24.42
CA CYS A 82 2.78 -15.30 -23.73
C CYS A 82 3.49 -16.32 -22.80
N THR A 83 4.82 -16.32 -22.78
CA THR A 83 5.57 -17.14 -21.82
C THR A 83 5.41 -16.62 -20.38
N ARG A 84 5.36 -17.53 -19.39
CA ARG A 84 5.20 -17.19 -17.95
C ARG A 84 6.23 -16.17 -17.45
N ARG A 85 7.51 -16.33 -17.81
CA ARG A 85 8.59 -15.41 -17.40
C ARG A 85 8.39 -13.99 -17.96
N ARG A 86 7.96 -13.89 -19.21
CA ARG A 86 7.68 -12.59 -19.86
C ARG A 86 6.46 -11.92 -19.25
N PHE A 87 5.45 -12.67 -18.82
CA PHE A 87 4.33 -12.10 -18.08
C PHE A 87 4.78 -11.47 -16.77
N VAL A 88 5.51 -12.19 -15.91
CA VAL A 88 5.94 -11.68 -14.60
C VAL A 88 6.75 -10.40 -14.75
N LEU A 89 7.67 -10.34 -15.73
CA LEU A 89 8.46 -9.13 -16.01
C LEU A 89 7.59 -7.95 -16.48
N ARG A 90 6.65 -8.19 -17.40
CA ARG A 90 5.73 -7.13 -17.86
C ARG A 90 4.80 -6.65 -16.76
N TYR A 91 4.32 -7.56 -15.93
CA TYR A 91 3.44 -7.25 -14.81
C TYR A 91 4.17 -6.46 -13.73
N ALA A 92 5.40 -6.87 -13.37
CA ALA A 92 6.26 -6.12 -12.46
C ALA A 92 6.53 -4.70 -12.97
N GLY A 93 6.81 -4.54 -14.27
CA GLY A 93 6.99 -3.22 -14.89
C GLY A 93 5.73 -2.34 -14.80
N LYS A 94 4.54 -2.93 -14.98
CA LYS A 94 3.25 -2.22 -14.83
C LYS A 94 3.02 -1.77 -13.39
N VAL A 95 3.25 -2.64 -12.41
CA VAL A 95 3.12 -2.31 -10.98
C VAL A 95 4.14 -1.25 -10.58
N LEU A 96 5.39 -1.37 -11.05
CA LEU A 96 6.43 -0.38 -10.80
C LEU A 96 6.06 0.98 -11.38
N ALA A 97 5.54 1.04 -12.61
CA ALA A 97 5.07 2.29 -13.21
C ALA A 97 3.91 2.92 -12.42
N HIS A 98 3.01 2.09 -11.88
CA HIS A 98 1.95 2.58 -11.00
C HIS A 98 2.49 3.14 -9.69
N LEU A 99 3.44 2.44 -9.08
CA LEU A 99 4.10 2.86 -7.84
C LEU A 99 4.88 4.16 -8.01
N THR A 100 5.64 4.31 -9.09
CA THR A 100 6.41 5.54 -9.33
C THR A 100 5.49 6.72 -9.60
N LEU A 101 4.48 6.57 -10.45
CA LEU A 101 3.51 7.63 -10.74
C LEU A 101 2.63 7.95 -9.53
N GLY A 102 2.20 6.94 -8.77
CA GLY A 102 1.45 7.10 -7.53
C GLY A 102 2.25 7.79 -6.44
N TYR A 103 3.53 7.45 -6.28
CA TYR A 103 4.43 8.15 -5.36
C TYR A 103 4.64 9.62 -5.77
N LEU A 104 4.89 9.90 -7.06
CA LEU A 104 5.02 11.28 -7.54
C LEU A 104 3.74 12.10 -7.33
N LEU A 105 2.59 11.47 -7.53
CA LEU A 105 1.29 12.08 -7.25
C LEU A 105 1.16 12.40 -5.76
N VAL A 106 1.42 11.44 -4.86
CA VAL A 106 1.38 11.67 -3.41
C VAL A 106 2.37 12.74 -2.97
N LEU A 107 3.58 12.78 -3.54
CA LEU A 107 4.56 13.81 -3.24
C LEU A 107 4.05 15.20 -3.65
N GLY A 108 3.42 15.32 -4.83
CA GLY A 108 2.78 16.56 -5.28
C GLY A 108 1.64 16.99 -4.36
N LEU A 109 0.78 16.04 -3.98
CA LEU A 109 -0.34 16.27 -3.05
C LEU A 109 0.14 16.66 -1.66
N TYR A 110 1.22 16.06 -1.16
CA TYR A 110 1.85 16.44 0.11
C TYR A 110 2.36 17.88 0.10
N ARG A 111 3.03 18.30 -0.99
CA ARG A 111 3.46 19.70 -1.15
C ARG A 111 2.27 20.64 -1.20
N LEU A 112 1.19 20.23 -1.86
CA LEU A 112 -0.05 21.01 -1.94
C LEU A 112 -0.71 21.15 -0.56
N GLU A 113 -0.85 20.06 0.20
CA GLU A 113 -1.41 20.04 1.56
C GLU A 113 -0.57 20.90 2.52
N LEU A 114 0.75 20.87 2.42
CA LEU A 114 1.60 21.76 3.21
C LEU A 114 1.33 23.24 2.91
N VAL A 115 1.08 23.60 1.65
CA VAL A 115 0.76 24.98 1.26
C VAL A 115 -0.63 25.36 1.74
N ILE A 116 -1.62 24.50 1.54
CA ILE A 116 -3.01 24.73 1.97
C ILE A 116 -3.08 24.83 3.49
N GLY A 117 -2.49 23.88 4.22
CA GLY A 117 -2.50 23.85 5.67
C GLY A 117 -1.79 25.05 6.29
N ARG A 118 -0.64 25.47 5.75
CA ARG A 118 0.03 26.69 6.21
C ARG A 118 -0.76 27.96 5.92
N ALA A 119 -1.54 28.01 4.83
CA ALA A 119 -2.36 29.16 4.49
C ALA A 119 -3.67 29.22 5.29
N ALA A 120 -4.34 28.07 5.47
CA ALA A 120 -5.63 27.97 6.14
C ALA A 120 -5.50 27.92 7.68
N PHE A 121 -4.47 27.27 8.19
CA PHE A 121 -4.25 27.00 9.61
C PHE A 121 -2.94 27.62 10.12
N ALA A 122 -2.64 28.86 9.71
CA ALA A 122 -1.40 29.55 10.08
C ALA A 122 -1.20 29.71 11.60
N ALA A 123 -2.29 29.68 12.38
CA ALA A 123 -2.27 29.79 13.84
C ALA A 123 -1.89 28.48 14.57
N TYR A 124 -1.92 27.34 13.87
CA TYR A 124 -1.68 26.03 14.49
C TYR A 124 -0.34 25.42 14.04
N PRO A 125 0.45 24.84 14.95
CA PRO A 125 1.67 24.12 14.59
C PRO A 125 1.35 22.80 13.85
N LEU A 126 2.27 22.38 12.98
CA LEU A 126 2.21 21.10 12.28
C LEU A 126 2.71 19.98 13.21
N GLU A 127 1.89 18.96 13.44
CA GLU A 127 2.16 17.90 14.43
C GLU A 127 3.27 16.93 13.99
N ALA A 128 3.28 16.54 12.71
CA ALA A 128 4.29 15.64 12.16
C ALA A 128 4.55 15.92 10.68
N GLU A 129 5.83 16.11 10.33
CA GLU A 129 6.26 16.18 8.93
C GLU A 129 6.57 14.78 8.39
N PHE A 130 6.09 14.49 7.17
CA PHE A 130 6.42 13.25 6.46
C PHE A 130 7.81 13.31 5.79
N GLY A 131 8.86 13.55 6.59
CA GLY A 131 10.25 13.63 6.11
C GLY A 131 10.73 12.38 5.36
N PHE A 132 10.19 11.20 5.73
CA PHE A 132 10.52 9.94 5.06
C PHE A 132 10.13 9.91 3.58
N LEU A 133 9.19 10.75 3.12
CA LEU A 133 8.80 10.81 1.72
C LEU A 133 9.91 11.37 0.83
N THR A 134 10.86 12.12 1.38
CA THR A 134 12.01 12.68 0.65
C THR A 134 13.29 11.88 0.84
N ASP A 135 13.31 10.93 1.78
CA ASP A 135 14.46 10.07 2.04
C ASP A 135 14.54 8.95 1.00
N TRP A 136 15.34 9.19 -0.05
CA TRP A 136 15.59 8.24 -1.13
C TRP A 136 15.84 6.78 -0.72
N PRO A 137 16.65 6.44 0.31
CA PRO A 137 16.84 5.04 0.69
C PRO A 137 15.55 4.40 1.22
N ILE A 138 14.74 5.15 1.98
CA ILE A 138 13.47 4.67 2.54
C ILE A 138 12.44 4.52 1.41
N VAL A 139 12.36 5.50 0.51
CA VAL A 139 11.47 5.47 -0.65
C VAL A 139 11.79 4.28 -1.57
N LEU A 140 13.07 4.04 -1.88
CA LEU A 140 13.47 2.89 -2.71
C LEU A 140 13.13 1.57 -2.04
N ALA A 141 13.40 1.45 -0.73
CA ALA A 141 13.04 0.26 0.03
C ALA A 141 11.52 0.04 0.05
N ALA A 142 10.73 1.10 0.23
CA ALA A 142 9.27 1.05 0.23
C ALA A 142 8.71 0.65 -1.15
N VAL A 143 9.23 1.22 -2.24
CA VAL A 143 8.82 0.86 -3.61
C VAL A 143 9.16 -0.60 -3.92
N ALA A 144 10.37 -1.04 -3.59
CA ALA A 144 10.78 -2.44 -3.78
C ALA A 144 9.92 -3.41 -2.93
N GLY A 145 9.68 -3.05 -1.67
CA GLY A 145 8.84 -3.82 -0.75
C GLY A 145 7.40 -3.93 -1.24
N MET A 146 6.78 -2.82 -1.64
CA MET A 146 5.41 -2.82 -2.17
C MET A 146 5.30 -3.58 -3.49
N LEU A 147 6.28 -3.46 -4.39
CA LEU A 147 6.33 -4.24 -5.62
C LEU A 147 6.38 -5.75 -5.32
N LEU A 148 7.27 -6.18 -4.43
CA LEU A 148 7.38 -7.57 -4.00
C LEU A 148 6.09 -8.05 -3.34
N LEU A 149 5.48 -7.23 -2.49
CA LEU A 149 4.23 -7.54 -1.80
C LEU A 149 3.06 -7.70 -2.77
N ALA A 150 2.93 -6.83 -3.76
CA ALA A 150 1.91 -6.93 -4.81
C ALA A 150 2.09 -8.21 -5.64
N LEU A 151 3.32 -8.51 -6.07
CA LEU A 151 3.62 -9.72 -6.84
C LEU A 151 3.41 -10.99 -6.01
N PHE A 152 3.84 -10.99 -4.75
CA PHE A 152 3.63 -12.09 -3.81
C PHE A 152 2.15 -12.35 -3.61
N THR A 153 1.39 -11.32 -3.30
CA THR A 153 -0.05 -11.38 -3.09
C THR A 153 -0.73 -11.93 -4.35
N GLY A 154 -0.41 -11.39 -5.53
CA GLY A 154 -0.97 -11.88 -6.80
C GLY A 154 -0.60 -13.33 -7.13
N SER A 155 0.63 -13.74 -6.83
CA SER A 155 1.06 -15.14 -7.01
C SER A 155 0.32 -16.11 -6.08
N MET A 156 0.09 -15.71 -4.83
CA MET A 156 -0.69 -16.46 -3.83
C MET A 156 -2.14 -16.61 -4.27
N PHE A 157 -2.76 -15.52 -4.73
CA PHE A 157 -4.11 -15.55 -5.31
C PHE A 157 -4.19 -16.46 -6.53
N GLY A 158 -3.20 -16.44 -7.41
CA GLY A 158 -3.21 -17.25 -8.63
C GLY A 158 -3.17 -18.74 -8.36
N ARG A 159 -2.56 -19.18 -7.26
CA ARG A 159 -2.50 -20.60 -6.91
C ARG A 159 -3.62 -21.05 -6.00
N PHE A 160 -3.91 -20.30 -4.94
CA PHE A 160 -4.81 -20.73 -3.86
C PHE A 160 -6.20 -20.11 -3.96
N GLY A 161 -6.41 -19.15 -4.87
CA GLY A 161 -7.69 -18.49 -5.11
C GLY A 161 -8.32 -17.94 -3.83
N ARG A 162 -9.56 -18.35 -3.57
CA ARG A 162 -10.35 -17.88 -2.42
C ARG A 162 -9.71 -18.16 -1.06
N LYS A 163 -8.92 -19.22 -0.91
CA LYS A 163 -8.23 -19.55 0.36
C LYS A 163 -7.13 -18.53 0.69
N ALA A 164 -6.35 -18.12 -0.31
CA ALA A 164 -5.37 -17.04 -0.13
C ALA A 164 -6.08 -15.71 0.19
N GLY A 165 -7.24 -15.44 -0.42
CA GLY A 165 -8.03 -14.26 -0.11
C GLY A 165 -8.46 -14.16 1.34
N LEU A 166 -8.89 -15.28 1.92
CA LEU A 166 -9.27 -15.33 3.32
C LEU A 166 -8.06 -15.09 4.24
N ILE A 167 -6.90 -15.67 3.93
CA ILE A 167 -5.67 -15.45 4.71
C ILE A 167 -5.23 -13.99 4.63
N VAL A 168 -5.13 -13.43 3.41
CA VAL A 168 -4.74 -12.03 3.21
C VAL A 168 -5.72 -11.09 3.92
N TYR A 169 -7.02 -11.38 3.87
CA TYR A 169 -8.04 -10.62 4.58
C TYR A 169 -7.87 -10.66 6.11
N ILE A 170 -7.64 -11.84 6.70
CA ILE A 170 -7.42 -11.96 8.15
C ILE A 170 -6.16 -11.21 8.57
N VAL A 171 -5.06 -11.37 7.81
CA VAL A 171 -3.81 -10.65 8.06
C VAL A 171 -4.03 -9.14 7.95
N TRP A 172 -4.73 -8.69 6.91
CA TRP A 172 -5.08 -7.29 6.71
C TRP A 172 -5.91 -6.73 7.87
N MET A 173 -6.97 -7.44 8.29
CA MET A 173 -7.81 -7.04 9.43
C MET A 173 -7.03 -7.00 10.73
N PHE A 174 -6.13 -7.95 10.95
CA PHE A 174 -5.22 -7.91 12.10
C PHE A 174 -4.40 -6.63 12.11
N PHE A 175 -3.76 -6.25 10.99
CA PHE A 175 -3.01 -5.01 10.92
C PHE A 175 -3.91 -3.77 11.12
N CYS A 176 -5.07 -3.69 10.47
CA CYS A 176 -5.97 -2.55 10.60
C CYS A 176 -6.51 -2.34 12.03
N PHE A 177 -6.73 -3.40 12.79
CA PHE A 177 -7.29 -3.28 14.15
C PHE A 177 -6.22 -3.26 15.25
N VAL A 178 -5.12 -3.99 15.09
CA VAL A 178 -4.08 -4.10 16.13
C VAL A 178 -3.10 -2.93 16.05
N VAL A 179 -2.72 -2.48 14.85
CA VAL A 179 -1.71 -1.40 14.71
C VAL A 179 -2.17 -0.08 15.34
N PRO A 180 -3.39 0.42 15.10
CA PRO A 180 -3.83 1.65 15.77
C PRO A 180 -3.85 1.49 17.29
N LYS A 181 -4.26 0.31 17.77
CA LYS A 181 -4.30 0.02 19.20
C LYS A 181 -2.93 0.05 19.87
N ILE A 182 -1.85 -0.32 19.18
CA ILE A 182 -0.48 -0.25 19.73
C ILE A 182 -0.14 1.16 20.22
N PHE A 183 -0.69 2.20 19.60
CA PHE A 183 -0.41 3.59 19.94
C PHE A 183 -1.37 4.17 20.99
N THR A 184 -2.47 3.48 21.29
CA THR A 184 -3.52 3.96 22.19
C THR A 184 -3.74 3.10 23.42
N THR A 185 -3.08 1.94 23.55
CA THR A 185 -3.31 1.04 24.68
C THR A 185 -2.55 1.52 25.91
N GLU A 186 -3.29 1.91 26.94
CA GLU A 186 -2.78 1.97 28.31
C GLU A 186 -2.65 0.53 28.86
N PRO A 187 -1.64 0.25 29.71
CA PRO A 187 -1.42 -1.08 30.25
C PRO A 187 -2.56 -1.47 31.21
N GLY A 188 -3.56 -2.20 30.69
CA GLY A 188 -4.71 -2.69 31.49
C GLY A 188 -5.91 -3.27 30.73
N GLY A 189 -5.94 -3.24 29.38
CA GLY A 189 -7.07 -3.75 28.60
C GLY A 189 -7.21 -5.29 28.62
N GLU A 190 -8.38 -5.79 29.01
CA GLU A 190 -8.69 -7.24 29.07
C GLU A 190 -9.04 -7.86 27.68
N GLY A 191 -9.13 -7.05 26.63
CA GLY A 191 -9.50 -7.51 25.29
C GLY A 191 -8.38 -8.29 24.58
N VAL A 192 -8.74 -9.33 23.81
CA VAL A 192 -7.79 -10.14 23.00
C VAL A 192 -6.94 -9.27 22.06
N PHE A 193 -7.51 -8.18 21.52
CA PHE A 193 -6.79 -7.24 20.66
C PHE A 193 -5.86 -6.30 21.43
N ASP A 194 -6.15 -5.99 22.69
CA ASP A 194 -5.28 -5.15 23.54
C ASP A 194 -4.06 -5.94 24.00
N GLN A 195 -4.26 -7.22 24.37
CA GLN A 195 -3.17 -8.14 24.65
C GLN A 195 -2.28 -8.37 23.42
N ALA A 196 -2.89 -8.53 22.23
CA ALA A 196 -2.15 -8.62 20.98
C ALA A 196 -1.37 -7.34 20.67
N ALA A 197 -1.96 -6.16 20.93
CA ALA A 197 -1.29 -4.88 20.76
C ALA A 197 -0.10 -4.72 21.71
N LEU A 198 -0.25 -5.04 23.01
CA LEU A 198 0.84 -4.98 24.00
C LEU A 198 1.97 -5.98 23.70
N ALA A 199 1.62 -7.21 23.29
CA ALA A 199 2.60 -8.20 22.85
C ALA A 199 3.38 -7.72 21.61
N THR A 200 2.67 -7.11 20.66
CA THR A 200 3.28 -6.58 19.44
C THR A 200 4.15 -5.35 19.74
N GLN A 201 3.70 -4.44 20.60
CA GLN A 201 4.43 -3.25 21.05
C GLN A 201 5.72 -3.63 21.77
N SER A 202 5.64 -4.57 22.72
CA SER A 202 6.81 -5.04 23.47
C SER A 202 7.81 -5.79 22.58
N ALA A 203 7.35 -6.51 21.57
CA ALA A 203 8.22 -7.11 20.56
C ALA A 203 8.88 -6.04 19.66
N LEU A 204 8.13 -5.01 19.24
CA LEU A 204 8.63 -3.93 18.40
C LEU A 204 9.69 -3.07 19.09
N LEU A 205 9.45 -2.68 20.34
CA LEU A 205 10.34 -1.78 21.10
C LEU A 205 11.61 -2.47 21.59
N ARG A 206 11.61 -3.81 21.74
CA ARG A 206 12.78 -4.58 22.18
C ARG A 206 13.72 -4.96 21.03
N MET A 207 13.30 -4.80 19.78
CA MET A 207 14.08 -5.30 18.65
C MET A 207 15.15 -4.27 18.22
N PRO A 208 16.44 -4.65 18.19
CA PRO A 208 17.49 -3.75 17.75
C PRO A 208 17.30 -3.41 16.25
N PRO A 209 17.80 -2.25 15.78
CA PRO A 209 17.68 -1.83 14.38
C PRO A 209 18.20 -2.88 13.39
N ALA A 210 19.27 -3.60 13.75
CA ALA A 210 19.81 -4.71 12.98
C ALA A 210 18.79 -5.86 12.77
N GLY A 211 17.95 -6.12 13.77
CA GLY A 211 16.90 -7.13 13.70
C GLY A 211 15.88 -6.81 12.60
N TRP A 212 15.48 -5.54 12.49
CA TRP A 212 14.56 -5.09 11.45
C TRP A 212 15.10 -5.29 10.03
N TYR A 213 16.37 -4.95 9.80
CA TYR A 213 17.01 -5.17 8.50
C TYR A 213 17.08 -6.66 8.15
N THR A 214 17.45 -7.52 9.11
CA THR A 214 17.53 -8.97 8.87
C THR A 214 16.16 -9.59 8.58
N LEU A 215 15.14 -9.20 9.34
CA LEU A 215 13.78 -9.70 9.16
C LEU A 215 13.19 -9.24 7.83
N GLY A 216 13.41 -7.97 7.46
CA GLY A 216 13.04 -7.43 6.16
C GLY A 216 13.73 -8.16 5.00
N ALA A 217 15.01 -8.47 5.12
CA ALA A 217 15.75 -9.22 4.10
C ALA A 217 15.22 -10.66 3.94
N ILE A 218 14.99 -11.37 5.05
CA ILE A 218 14.41 -12.73 5.03
C ILE A 218 13.02 -12.72 4.41
N ALA A 219 12.18 -11.76 4.77
CA ALA A 219 10.86 -11.57 4.19
C ALA A 219 10.94 -11.32 2.67
N ALA A 220 11.79 -10.39 2.23
CA ALA A 220 11.97 -10.09 0.81
C ALA A 220 12.44 -11.30 0.01
N ILE A 221 13.42 -12.06 0.52
CA ILE A 221 13.94 -13.27 -0.13
C ILE A 221 12.85 -14.35 -0.21
N SER A 222 12.17 -14.63 0.90
CA SER A 222 11.11 -15.65 0.94
C SER A 222 9.94 -15.31 0.00
N MET A 223 9.55 -14.03 -0.09
CA MET A 223 8.53 -13.56 -1.01
C MET A 223 8.99 -13.69 -2.47
N ALA A 224 10.22 -13.29 -2.78
CA ALA A 224 10.79 -13.42 -4.13
C ALA A 224 10.86 -14.89 -4.58
N VAL A 225 11.34 -15.79 -3.71
CA VAL A 225 11.36 -17.24 -3.97
C VAL A 225 9.94 -17.76 -4.20
N THR A 226 8.98 -17.34 -3.37
CA THR A 226 7.57 -17.74 -3.53
C THR A 226 7.01 -17.29 -4.87
N VAL A 227 7.23 -16.04 -5.28
CA VAL A 227 6.78 -15.52 -6.58
C VAL A 227 7.35 -16.36 -7.73
N VAL A 228 8.63 -16.69 -7.70
CA VAL A 228 9.28 -17.49 -8.76
C VAL A 228 8.73 -18.92 -8.79
N VAL A 229 8.67 -19.59 -7.63
CA VAL A 229 8.18 -20.97 -7.52
C VAL A 229 6.71 -21.07 -7.91
N LEU A 230 5.88 -20.11 -7.49
CA LEU A 230 4.47 -20.08 -7.83
C LEU A 230 4.26 -19.75 -9.30
N ALA A 231 5.00 -18.81 -9.88
CA ALA A 231 4.93 -18.52 -11.32
C ALA A 231 5.31 -19.74 -12.18
N GLN A 232 6.22 -20.59 -11.71
CA GLN A 232 6.57 -21.85 -12.38
C GLN A 232 5.47 -22.91 -12.25
N LYS A 233 4.80 -22.98 -11.09
CA LYS A 233 3.81 -24.02 -10.75
C LYS A 233 2.35 -23.61 -10.99
N GLN A 234 2.09 -22.40 -11.46
CA GLN A 234 0.73 -21.92 -11.74
C GLN A 234 0.10 -22.77 -12.87
N MET A 235 -0.95 -23.51 -12.51
CA MET A 235 -1.76 -24.28 -13.44
C MET A 235 -2.70 -23.34 -14.19
N VAL A 236 -2.79 -23.53 -15.51
CA VAL A 236 -3.82 -22.92 -16.33
C VAL A 236 -5.12 -23.61 -15.98
N ARG A 237 -6.10 -22.87 -15.46
CA ARG A 237 -7.49 -23.33 -15.37
C ARG A 237 -8.27 -22.80 -16.56
#